data_AF-A0A2G8L9Q3-F1
#
_entry.id   AF-A0A2G8L9Q3-F1
#
_cell.length_a   1.000
_cell.length_b   1.000
_cell.length_c   1.000
_cell.angle_alpha   90.00
_cell.angle_beta   90.00
_cell.angle_gamma   90.00
#
_symmetry.space_group_name_H-M   'P 1'
#
loop_
_entity.id
_entity.type
_entity.pdbx_description
1 polymer ?
#
loop_
_entity_poly.entity_id
_entity_poly.type
_entity_poly.pdbx_seq_one_letter_code
_entity_poly.pdbx_strand_id
1 'polypeptide(L)'
;MLNYTSDECRDLFRPLDDNGKDFSKCQKYNLSGLDHETILANRDNLTFYGVVDCDEGWIFDRSVYPSTLTEEWELVCDKEAVPNILQSVYLAGFVVGCLLFGYLADK
;
A
#
# COMPACT_ATOMS: atom_id res chain seq x y z
N MET A 1 24.75 22.21 -5.98
CA MET A 1 23.35 21.82 -5.65
C MET A 1 22.95 20.73 -6.61
N LEU A 2 22.60 19.55 -6.11
CA LEU A 2 22.10 18.47 -6.96
C LEU A 2 20.66 18.81 -7.39
N ASN A 3 20.44 18.87 -8.69
CA ASN A 3 19.15 19.17 -9.32
C ASN A 3 18.35 17.87 -9.48
N TYR A 4 17.85 17.33 -8.36
CA TYR A 4 17.07 16.08 -8.34
C TYR A 4 15.56 16.38 -8.47
N THR A 5 14.85 15.55 -9.23
CA THR A 5 13.38 15.58 -9.28
C THR A 5 12.78 14.92 -8.03
N SER A 6 11.54 15.24 -7.68
CA SER A 6 10.88 14.69 -6.48
C SER A 6 10.77 13.17 -6.51
N ASP A 7 10.61 12.59 -7.70
CA ASP A 7 10.36 11.16 -7.89
C ASP A 7 11.62 10.32 -7.64
N GLU A 8 12.76 10.76 -8.17
CA GLU A 8 14.06 10.12 -7.92
C GLU A 8 14.46 10.18 -6.44
N CYS A 9 14.05 11.24 -5.74
CA CYS A 9 14.27 11.35 -4.29
C CYS A 9 13.44 10.31 -3.52
N ARG A 10 12.16 10.14 -3.89
CA ARG A 10 11.24 9.20 -3.25
C ARG A 10 11.67 7.74 -3.42
N ASP A 11 12.17 7.40 -4.59
CA ASP A 11 12.63 6.03 -4.87
C ASP A 11 13.90 5.70 -4.08
N LEU A 12 14.82 6.67 -3.95
CA LEU A 12 16.07 6.43 -3.22
C LEU A 12 15.87 6.17 -1.72
N PHE A 13 14.87 6.79 -1.09
CA PHE A 13 14.59 6.61 0.34
C PHE A 13 13.72 5.37 0.66
N ARG A 14 13.35 4.56 -0.34
CA ARG A 14 12.58 3.33 -0.13
C ARG A 14 13.50 2.10 -0.07
N PRO A 15 13.23 1.13 0.81
CA PRO A 15 13.88 -0.18 0.73
C PRO A 15 13.46 -0.92 -0.53
N LEU A 16 14.33 -1.82 -1.01
CA LEU A 16 13.96 -2.78 -2.05
C LEU A 16 13.04 -3.85 -1.45
N ASP A 17 12.13 -4.34 -2.28
CA ASP A 17 11.30 -5.50 -1.97
C ASP A 17 12.16 -6.76 -1.78
N ASP A 18 11.60 -7.81 -1.17
CA ASP A 18 12.29 -9.08 -0.87
C ASP A 18 12.92 -9.73 -2.12
N ASN A 19 12.39 -9.42 -3.30
CA ASN A 19 12.86 -9.91 -4.59
C ASN A 19 14.01 -9.09 -5.19
N GLY A 20 14.40 -7.95 -4.57
CA GLY A 20 15.46 -7.06 -5.01
C GLY A 20 15.26 -6.41 -6.38
N LYS A 21 14.05 -6.50 -6.94
CA LYS A 21 13.71 -6.03 -8.29
C LYS A 21 12.98 -4.69 -8.32
N ASP A 22 12.24 -4.40 -7.27
CA ASP A 22 11.38 -3.20 -7.19
C ASP A 22 11.49 -2.61 -5.77
N PHE A 23 11.03 -1.37 -5.61
CA PHE A 23 10.97 -0.72 -4.31
C PHE A 23 9.76 -1.22 -3.51
N SER A 24 9.98 -1.57 -2.25
CA SER A 24 8.91 -1.97 -1.33
C SER A 24 7.95 -0.83 -1.16
N LYS A 25 6.66 -1.07 -1.44
CA LYS A 25 5.60 -0.06 -1.28
C LYS A 25 5.11 0.01 0.17
N CYS A 26 5.29 -1.08 0.91
CA CYS A 26 4.72 -1.29 2.24
C CYS A 26 5.63 -0.89 3.39
N GLN A 27 6.90 -0.67 3.09
CA GLN A 27 7.93 -0.51 4.10
C GLN A 27 8.78 0.72 3.85
N LYS A 28 9.28 1.30 4.94
CA LYS A 28 10.17 2.46 4.95
C LYS A 28 11.36 2.19 5.88
N TYR A 29 12.45 2.94 5.71
CA TYR A 29 13.53 2.91 6.69
C TYR A 29 13.08 3.54 8.01
N ASN A 30 13.59 3.02 9.13
CA ASN A 30 13.30 3.59 10.44
C ASN A 30 14.12 4.88 10.66
N LEU A 31 13.54 6.01 10.26
CA LEU A 31 14.16 7.33 10.41
C LEU A 31 13.65 8.10 11.64
N SER A 32 12.74 7.48 12.41
CA SER A 32 12.11 8.10 13.58
C SER A 32 13.16 8.37 14.66
N GLY A 33 13.52 9.65 14.85
CA GLY A 33 14.52 10.10 15.84
C GLY A 33 15.89 10.41 15.26
N LEU A 34 16.08 10.33 13.94
CA LEU A 34 17.29 10.81 13.27
C LEU A 34 17.16 12.27 12.86
N ASP A 35 18.24 13.02 13.02
CA ASP A 35 18.35 14.37 12.45
C ASP A 35 18.59 14.31 10.93
N HIS A 36 18.14 15.35 10.22
CA HIS A 36 18.27 15.47 8.77
C HIS A 36 19.73 15.41 8.30
N GLU A 37 20.70 15.90 9.08
CA GLU A 37 22.12 15.79 8.74
C GLU A 37 22.60 14.33 8.80
N THR A 38 22.10 13.55 9.76
CA THR A 38 22.47 12.14 9.92
C THR A 38 21.90 11.28 8.79
N ILE A 39 20.66 11.59 8.37
CA ILE A 39 20.00 10.93 7.23
C ILE A 39 20.78 11.20 5.94
N LEU A 40 21.18 12.45 5.70
CA LEU A 40 21.97 12.81 4.53
C LEU A 40 23.38 12.24 4.57
N ALA A 41 24.02 12.19 5.74
CA ALA A 41 25.34 11.59 5.92
C ALA A 41 25.34 10.07 5.70
N ASN A 42 24.22 9.39 5.96
CA ASN A 42 24.08 7.95 5.82
C ASN A 42 23.13 7.53 4.67
N ARG A 43 22.90 8.41 3.69
CA ARG A 43 21.97 8.17 2.58
C ARG A 43 22.22 6.85 1.84
N ASP A 44 23.47 6.41 1.75
CA ASP A 44 23.83 5.17 1.05
C ASP A 44 23.78 3.92 1.97
N ASN A 45 23.64 4.11 3.29
CA ASN A 45 23.66 3.05 4.31
C ASN A 45 22.44 3.12 5.25
N LEU A 46 21.28 3.58 4.75
CA LEU A 46 20.02 3.64 5.51
C LEU A 46 19.55 2.26 5.99
N THR A 47 19.99 1.19 5.33
CA THR A 47 19.72 -0.20 5.69
C THR A 47 20.19 -0.54 7.11
N PHE A 48 21.18 0.18 7.66
CA PHE A 48 21.66 -0.01 9.03
C PHE A 48 20.60 0.29 10.09
N TYR A 49 19.68 1.23 9.82
CA TYR A 49 18.64 1.63 10.75
C TYR A 49 17.43 0.69 10.74
N GLY A 50 17.43 -0.31 9.86
CA GLY A 50 16.35 -1.26 9.73
C GLY A 50 15.15 -0.71 8.96
N VAL A 51 14.21 -1.61 8.70
CA VAL A 51 13.01 -1.38 7.91
C VAL A 51 11.79 -1.58 8.80
N VAL A 52 10.82 -0.68 8.69
CA VAL A 52 9.55 -0.68 9.43
C VAL A 52 8.39 -0.47 8.48
N ASP A 53 7.19 -0.85 8.90
CA ASP A 53 5.98 -0.68 8.10
C ASP A 53 5.57 0.80 8.02
N CYS A 54 4.91 1.16 6.92
CA CYS A 54 4.37 2.51 6.72
C CYS A 54 3.14 2.73 7.62
N ASP A 55 3.27 3.63 8.60
CA ASP A 55 2.26 3.96 9.61
C ASP A 55 1.79 5.44 9.57
N GLU A 56 2.49 6.29 8.83
CA GLU A 56 2.30 7.75 8.80
C GLU A 56 1.39 8.25 7.66
N GLY A 57 0.51 7.37 7.16
CA GLY A 57 -0.45 7.68 6.09
C GLY A 57 0.12 7.53 4.68
N TRP A 58 -0.78 7.49 3.70
CA TRP A 58 -0.45 7.13 2.32
C TRP A 58 -0.62 8.30 1.35
N ILE A 59 0.39 8.49 0.49
CA ILE A 59 0.33 9.45 -0.61
C ILE A 59 0.13 8.67 -1.91
N PHE A 60 -1.07 8.78 -2.46
CA PHE A 60 -1.46 8.15 -3.71
C PHE A 60 -1.31 9.13 -4.87
N ASP A 61 -0.76 8.63 -5.99
CA ASP A 61 -0.71 9.38 -7.24
C ASP A 61 -2.10 9.36 -7.90
N ARG A 62 -2.73 10.53 -7.94
CA ARG A 62 -4.09 10.72 -8.48
C ARG A 62 -4.09 11.15 -9.95
N SER A 63 -2.95 11.11 -10.63
CA SER A 63 -2.83 11.56 -12.02
C SER A 63 -3.70 10.78 -13.00
N VAL A 64 -3.91 9.48 -12.75
CA VAL A 64 -4.69 8.59 -13.62
C VAL A 64 -6.11 8.37 -13.08
N TYR A 65 -6.27 8.27 -11.77
CA TYR A 65 -7.56 8.05 -11.11
C TYR A 65 -7.77 9.04 -9.96
N PRO A 66 -8.94 9.72 -9.87
CA PRO A 66 -9.16 10.77 -8.89
C PRO A 66 -9.27 10.26 -7.44
N SER A 67 -9.78 9.04 -7.26
CA SER A 67 -9.88 8.32 -5.98
C SER A 67 -10.42 6.90 -6.22
N THR A 68 -9.75 5.88 -5.70
CA THR A 68 -10.27 4.50 -5.68
C THR A 68 -10.72 4.11 -4.26
N LEU A 69 -11.63 3.14 -4.14
CA LEU A 69 -12.10 2.65 -2.82
C LEU A 69 -10.93 2.13 -1.96
N THR A 70 -9.90 1.59 -2.61
CA THR A 70 -8.67 1.15 -1.93
C THR A 70 -7.83 2.30 -1.37
N GLU A 71 -7.86 3.47 -2.02
CA GLU A 71 -7.15 4.67 -1.54
C GLU A 71 -7.91 5.37 -0.42
N GLU A 72 -9.24 5.45 -0.52
CA GLU A 72 -10.08 6.12 0.48
C GLU A 72 -10.00 5.44 1.85
N TRP A 73 -9.90 4.10 1.85
CA TRP A 73 -9.85 3.30 3.08
C TRP A 73 -8.44 2.78 3.41
N GLU A 74 -7.42 3.24 2.68
CA GLU A 74 -6.02 2.81 2.83
C GLU A 74 -5.89 1.28 2.88
N LEU A 75 -6.59 0.59 1.97
CA LEU A 75 -6.64 -0.86 1.85
C LEU A 75 -5.45 -1.39 1.05
N VAL A 76 -4.24 -1.02 1.48
CA VAL A 76 -2.97 -1.42 0.88
C VAL A 76 -2.23 -2.38 1.81
N CYS A 77 -1.23 -3.09 1.27
CA CYS A 77 -0.38 -4.01 2.02
C CYS A 77 -1.24 -5.07 2.73
N ASP A 78 -1.20 -5.15 4.06
CA ASP A 78 -1.98 -6.12 4.85
C ASP A 78 -3.49 -6.11 4.56
N LYS A 79 -4.03 -5.00 4.06
CA LYS A 79 -5.46 -4.82 3.79
C LYS A 79 -5.84 -4.96 2.31
N GLU A 80 -4.91 -5.35 1.44
CA GLU A 80 -5.16 -5.49 0.00
C GLU A 80 -6.22 -6.57 -0.34
N ALA A 81 -6.39 -7.56 0.54
CA ALA A 81 -7.36 -8.63 0.37
C ALA A 81 -8.82 -8.21 0.66
N VAL A 82 -9.02 -7.12 1.41
CA VAL A 82 -10.35 -6.64 1.83
C VAL A 82 -11.32 -6.46 0.66
N PRO A 83 -10.98 -5.74 -0.44
CA PRO A 83 -11.88 -5.60 -1.58
C PRO A 83 -12.29 -6.95 -2.19
N ASN A 84 -11.36 -7.90 -2.28
CA ASN A 84 -11.62 -9.24 -2.82
C ASN A 84 -12.58 -10.05 -1.94
N ILE A 85 -12.43 -9.92 -0.61
CA ILE A 85 -13.31 -10.56 0.36
C ILE A 85 -14.72 -9.97 0.25
N LEU A 86 -14.85 -8.64 0.18
CA LEU A 86 -16.16 -7.97 0.03
C LEU A 86 -16.90 -8.46 -1.22
N GLN A 87 -16.21 -8.56 -2.35
CA GLN A 87 -16.78 -9.08 -3.59
C GLN A 87 -17.25 -10.53 -3.44
N SER A 88 -16.46 -11.36 -2.78
CA SER A 88 -16.80 -12.78 -2.55
C SER A 88 -18.05 -12.93 -1.67
N VAL A 89 -18.14 -12.14 -0.60
CA VAL A 89 -19.31 -12.12 0.30
C VAL A 89 -20.56 -11.66 -0.45
N TYR A 90 -20.46 -10.64 -1.30
CA TYR A 90 -21.57 -10.16 -2.11
C TYR A 90 -22.10 -11.25 -3.05
N LEU A 91 -21.21 -11.93 -3.77
CA LEU A 91 -21.58 -13.01 -4.68
C LEU A 91 -22.18 -14.21 -3.93
N ALA A 92 -21.61 -14.57 -2.77
CA ALA A 92 -22.15 -15.64 -1.94
C ALA A 92 -23.57 -15.31 -1.45
N GLY A 93 -23.79 -14.08 -0.98
CA GLY A 93 -25.11 -13.59 -0.59
C GLY A 93 -26.12 -13.62 -1.74
N PHE A 94 -25.68 -13.24 -2.94
CA PHE A 94 -26.49 -13.32 -4.15
C PHE A 94 -26.93 -14.75 -4.46
N VAL A 95 -26.01 -15.72 -4.46
CA VAL A 95 -26.31 -17.14 -4.70
C VAL A 95 -27.29 -17.68 -3.66
N VAL A 96 -27.06 -17.40 -2.38
CA VAL A 96 -27.97 -17.80 -1.29
C VAL A 96 -29.36 -17.22 -1.51
N GLY A 97 -29.46 -15.95 -1.89
CA GLY A 97 -30.72 -15.30 -2.23
C GLY A 97 -31.45 -16.02 -3.36
N CYS A 98 -30.76 -16.27 -4.48
CA CYS A 98 -31.35 -16.98 -5.63
C CYS A 98 -31.87 -18.38 -5.27
N LEU A 99 -31.14 -19.14 -4.43
CA LEU A 99 -31.56 -20.47 -4.01
C LEU A 99 -32.82 -20.42 -3.13
N LEU A 100 -32.88 -19.49 -2.17
CA LEU A 100 -34.03 -19.34 -1.28
C LEU A 100 -35.28 -18.88 -2.03
N PHE A 101 -35.17 -17.80 -2.81
CA PHE A 101 -36.31 -17.26 -3.56
C PHE A 101 -36.70 -18.14 -4.73
N GLY A 102 -35.74 -18.82 -5.37
CA GLY A 102 -36.02 -19.82 -6.40
C GLY A 102 -36.82 -21.00 -5.84
N TYR A 103 -36.41 -21.51 -4.67
CA TYR A 103 -37.16 -22.58 -4.00
C TYR A 103 -38.56 -22.14 -3.57
N LEU A 104 -38.71 -20.90 -3.07
CA LEU A 104 -40.02 -20.35 -2.70
C LEU A 104 -40.93 -20.11 -3.91
N ALA A 105 -40.38 -19.75 -5.07
CA ALA A 105 -41.15 -19.50 -6.28
C ALA A 105 -41.57 -20.78 -7.02
N ASP A 106 -40.84 -21.88 -6.84
CA ASP A 106 -41.17 -23.19 -7.41
C ASP A 106 -42.34 -23.89 -6.67
N LYS A 107 -42.73 -23.38 -5.49
CA LYS A 107 -43.77 -23.93 -4.63
C LYS A 107 -45.05 -23.10 -4.63
#